data_AF-A0A1Y6C0X5-F1
#
_entry.id   AF-A0A1Y6C0X5-F1
#
_cell.length_a   1.000
_cell.length_b   1.000
_cell.length_c   1.000
_cell.angle_alpha   90.00
_cell.angle_beta   90.00
_cell.angle_gamma   90.00
#
_symmetry.space_group_name_H-M   'P 1'
#
loop_
_entity.id
_entity.type
_entity.pdbx_description
1 polymer ?
#
loop_
_entity_poly.entity_id
_entity_poly.type
_entity_poly.pdbx_seq_one_letter_code
_entity_poly.pdbx_strand_id
1 'polypeptide(L)'
;MDFFQLQGAHAAIQKNFHRYYDPSRVSQAVRDSHKLRELGRGRHFSSRLFRTEDFDYVLSLAHRKFVTGAELQRWFQAMERLRQCDHPLIPPLEWGQLDDLCYYVSPYCGEPFAGSRQDLDMLLEDLAKKLWDHGLYYDDYWQIRCLSGHPMVIDWSDLQLTAMAIR
;
A
#
# COMPACT_ATOMS: atom_id res chain seq x y z
N MET A 1 -4.41 8.10 -20.53
CA MET A 1 -5.48 7.43 -19.76
C MET A 1 -6.22 8.53 -19.05
N ASP A 2 -7.54 8.64 -19.19
CA ASP A 2 -8.30 9.68 -18.49
C ASP A 2 -8.64 9.27 -17.04
N PHE A 3 -9.02 10.23 -16.19
CA PHE A 3 -9.31 9.99 -14.78
C PHE A 3 -10.47 9.01 -14.55
N PHE A 4 -11.50 9.02 -15.41
CA PHE A 4 -12.65 8.13 -15.27
C PHE A 4 -12.30 6.68 -15.61
N GLN A 5 -11.43 6.46 -16.59
CA GLN A 5 -10.86 5.15 -16.90
C GLN A 5 -10.06 4.60 -15.71
N LEU A 6 -9.25 5.45 -15.06
CA LEU A 6 -8.52 5.09 -13.84
C LEU A 6 -9.46 4.73 -12.69
N GLN A 7 -10.53 5.49 -12.47
CA GLN A 7 -11.51 5.17 -11.42
C GLN A 7 -12.23 3.85 -11.69
N GLY A 8 -12.65 3.58 -12.93
CA GLY A 8 -13.31 2.33 -13.30
C GLY A 8 -12.39 1.11 -13.11
N ALA A 9 -11.13 1.23 -13.55
CA ALA A 9 -10.12 0.19 -13.36
C ALA A 9 -9.81 -0.03 -11.87
N HIS A 10 -9.66 1.05 -11.10
CA HIS A 10 -9.42 0.99 -9.66
C HIS A 10 -10.56 0.29 -8.91
N ALA A 11 -11.81 0.63 -9.20
CA ALA A 11 -12.98 -0.03 -8.60
C ALA A 11 -13.02 -1.53 -8.90
N ALA A 12 -12.64 -1.94 -10.12
CA ALA A 12 -12.54 -3.35 -10.49
C ALA A 12 -11.42 -4.06 -9.71
N ILE A 13 -10.26 -3.41 -9.54
CA ILE A 13 -9.14 -3.94 -8.76
C ILE A 13 -9.53 -4.08 -7.29
N GLN A 14 -10.18 -3.07 -6.70
CA GLN A 14 -10.67 -3.12 -5.32
C GLN A 14 -11.67 -4.26 -5.12
N LYS A 15 -12.63 -4.41 -6.04
CA LYS A 15 -13.60 -5.51 -6.00
C LYS A 15 -12.91 -6.88 -6.06
N ASN A 16 -11.93 -7.06 -6.96
CA ASN A 16 -11.20 -8.31 -7.09
C ASN A 16 -10.33 -8.60 -5.87
N PHE A 17 -9.65 -7.59 -5.35
CA PHE A 17 -8.84 -7.71 -4.13
C PHE A 17 -9.69 -8.23 -2.97
N HIS A 18 -10.83 -7.59 -2.66
CA HIS A 18 -11.69 -8.02 -1.56
C HIS A 18 -12.43 -9.33 -1.82
N ARG A 19 -12.68 -9.69 -3.10
CA ARG A 19 -13.27 -10.99 -3.45
C ARG A 19 -12.36 -12.17 -3.09
N TYR A 20 -11.05 -12.01 -3.29
CA TYR A 20 -10.06 -13.08 -3.08
C TYR A 20 -9.29 -12.95 -1.76
N TYR A 21 -9.42 -11.82 -1.07
CA TYR A 21 -8.79 -11.60 0.23
C TYR A 21 -9.36 -12.56 1.28
N ASP A 22 -8.47 -13.39 1.83
CA ASP A 22 -8.78 -14.34 2.90
C ASP A 22 -7.83 -14.07 4.09
N PRO A 23 -8.34 -13.54 5.21
CA PRO A 23 -7.53 -13.26 6.41
C PRO A 23 -6.78 -14.47 6.95
N SER A 24 -7.33 -15.67 6.81
CA SER A 24 -6.72 -16.91 7.31
C SER A 24 -5.52 -17.31 6.46
N ARG A 25 -5.64 -17.19 5.13
CA ARG A 25 -4.51 -17.40 4.20
C ARG A 25 -3.42 -16.35 4.40
N VAL A 26 -3.78 -15.10 4.62
CA VAL A 26 -2.82 -14.03 4.92
C VAL A 26 -2.10 -14.30 6.24
N SER A 27 -2.83 -14.72 7.29
CA SER A 27 -2.23 -15.06 8.58
C SER A 27 -1.24 -16.23 8.46
N GLN A 28 -1.57 -17.24 7.65
CA GLN A 28 -0.65 -18.33 7.35
C GLN A 28 0.58 -17.83 6.58
N ALA A 29 0.39 -16.96 5.58
CA ALA A 29 1.48 -16.38 4.80
C ALA A 29 2.42 -15.51 5.66
N VAL A 30 1.91 -14.81 6.68
CA VAL A 30 2.73 -14.07 7.66
C VAL A 30 3.62 -15.03 8.45
N ARG A 31 3.05 -16.13 8.98
CA ARG A 31 3.81 -17.16 9.71
C ARG A 31 4.86 -17.85 8.84
N ASP A 32 4.53 -18.12 7.57
CA ASP A 32 5.39 -18.77 6.58
C ASP A 32 6.19 -17.79 5.72
N SER A 33 6.27 -16.52 6.10
CA SER A 33 6.85 -15.46 5.27
C SER A 33 8.30 -15.68 4.84
N HIS A 34 9.06 -16.46 5.60
CA HIS A 34 10.43 -16.88 5.29
C HIS A 34 10.52 -17.82 4.07
N LYS A 35 9.42 -18.47 3.68
CA LYS A 35 9.32 -19.33 2.49
C LYS A 35 8.89 -18.56 1.23
N LEU A 36 8.39 -17.34 1.41
CA LEU A 36 7.91 -16.51 0.30
C LEU A 36 9.06 -15.83 -0.42
N ARG A 37 8.89 -15.60 -1.73
CA ARG A 37 9.90 -14.89 -2.53
C ARG A 37 10.03 -13.45 -2.04
N GLU A 38 11.26 -13.03 -1.77
CA GLU A 38 11.57 -11.63 -1.46
C GLU A 38 11.46 -10.73 -2.69
N LEU A 39 10.74 -9.62 -2.53
CA LEU A 39 10.59 -8.59 -3.55
C LEU A 39 11.50 -7.39 -3.28
N GLY A 40 11.78 -7.10 -2.01
CA GLY A 40 12.63 -6.00 -1.61
C GLY A 40 12.57 -5.73 -0.11
N ARG A 41 13.46 -4.86 0.35
CA ARG A 41 13.59 -4.45 1.75
C ARG A 41 13.67 -2.94 1.83
N GLY A 42 12.59 -2.31 2.29
CA GLY A 42 12.51 -0.88 2.57
C GLY A 42 13.05 -0.54 3.96
N ARG A 43 12.90 0.73 4.36
CA ARG A 43 13.38 1.25 5.66
C ARG A 43 12.63 0.63 6.84
N HIS A 44 11.31 0.53 6.74
CA HIS A 44 10.42 0.06 7.79
C HIS A 44 9.87 -1.34 7.53
N PHE A 45 9.70 -1.74 6.27
CA PHE A 45 9.09 -3.03 5.90
C PHE A 45 9.99 -3.87 4.98
N SER A 46 9.81 -5.18 5.03
CA SER A 46 10.35 -6.13 4.04
C SER A 46 9.19 -6.75 3.29
N SER A 47 9.23 -6.73 1.96
CA SER A 47 8.12 -7.15 1.12
C SER A 47 8.38 -8.51 0.50
N ARG A 48 7.33 -9.33 0.45
CA ARG A 48 7.33 -10.70 -0.04
C ARG A 48 6.19 -10.88 -1.04
N LEU A 49 6.40 -11.71 -2.04
CA LEU A 49 5.36 -12.10 -2.97
C LEU A 49 4.53 -13.22 -2.35
N PHE A 50 3.26 -12.95 -2.10
CA PHE A 50 2.29 -13.91 -1.62
C PHE A 50 1.32 -14.23 -2.76
N ARG A 51 1.45 -15.42 -3.34
CA ARG A 51 0.59 -15.86 -4.45
C ARG A 51 -0.52 -16.77 -3.96
N THR A 52 -1.71 -16.56 -4.51
CA THR A 52 -2.82 -17.50 -4.44
C THR A 52 -3.13 -17.99 -5.87
N GLU A 53 -4.05 -18.94 -6.01
CA GLU A 53 -4.50 -19.39 -7.33
C GLU A 53 -5.20 -18.26 -8.12
N ASP A 54 -5.86 -17.34 -7.41
CA ASP A 54 -6.74 -16.33 -8.01
C ASP A 54 -6.13 -14.92 -8.05
N PHE A 55 -5.12 -14.64 -7.20
CA PHE A 55 -4.60 -13.28 -7.01
C PHE A 55 -3.17 -13.26 -6.43
N ASP A 56 -2.34 -12.37 -6.97
CA ASP A 56 -0.99 -12.10 -6.48
C ASP A 56 -0.98 -10.87 -5.57
N TYR A 57 -0.43 -11.03 -4.36
CA TYR A 57 -0.34 -10.01 -3.33
C TYR A 57 1.12 -9.68 -3.01
N VAL A 58 1.34 -8.46 -2.50
CA VAL A 58 2.54 -8.11 -1.75
C VAL A 58 2.21 -8.21 -0.27
N LEU A 59 2.94 -9.05 0.46
CA LEU A 59 2.94 -9.07 1.90
C LEU A 59 4.14 -8.27 2.41
N SER A 60 3.87 -7.17 3.10
CA SER A 60 4.90 -6.31 3.69
C SER A 60 4.93 -6.49 5.20
N LEU A 61 6.09 -6.90 5.74
CA LEU A 61 6.30 -7.14 7.17
C LEU A 61 7.18 -6.04 7.77
N ALA A 62 6.71 -5.44 8.87
CA ALA A 62 7.45 -4.43 9.60
C ALA A 62 8.74 -5.04 10.20
N HIS A 63 9.84 -4.30 10.13
CA HIS A 63 11.07 -4.67 10.82
C HIS A 63 10.85 -4.54 12.32
N ARG A 64 11.38 -5.46 13.14
CA ARG A 64 11.19 -5.47 14.61
C ARG A 64 11.42 -4.12 15.30
N LYS A 65 12.39 -3.33 14.84
CA LYS A 65 12.67 -1.96 15.33
C LYS A 65 11.49 -0.98 15.20
N PHE A 66 10.60 -1.22 14.23
CA PHE A 66 9.42 -0.40 13.94
C PHE A 66 8.16 -0.91 14.65
N VAL A 67 8.18 -2.17 15.12
CA VAL A 67 7.01 -2.83 15.72
C VAL A 67 6.75 -2.38 17.16
N THR A 68 7.73 -1.79 17.85
CA THR A 68 7.59 -1.46 19.27
C THR A 68 7.11 -0.01 19.49
N GLY A 69 5.89 0.15 20.01
CA GLY A 69 5.47 1.38 20.70
C GLY A 69 4.53 2.30 19.93
N ALA A 70 4.64 3.61 20.22
CA ALA A 70 3.72 4.65 19.73
C ALA A 70 3.81 4.89 18.21
N GLU A 71 4.94 4.59 17.58
CA GLU A 71 5.12 4.76 16.12
C GLU A 71 4.19 3.83 15.33
N LEU A 72 4.14 2.56 15.70
CA LEU A 72 3.26 1.58 15.06
C LEU A 72 1.78 1.97 15.19
N GLN A 73 1.36 2.40 16.38
CA GLN A 73 -0.01 2.84 16.63
C GLN A 73 -0.38 4.07 15.78
N ARG A 74 0.55 5.01 15.62
CA ARG A 74 0.35 6.16 14.74
C ARG A 74 0.29 5.77 13.27
N TRP A 75 1.11 4.81 12.85
CA TRP A 75 1.04 4.28 11.49
C TRP A 75 -0.30 3.58 11.24
N PHE A 76 -0.83 2.80 12.19
CA PHE A 76 -2.19 2.22 12.08
C PHE A 76 -3.27 3.28 11.96
N GLN A 77 -3.19 4.35 12.75
CA GLN A 77 -4.11 5.48 12.63
C GLN A 77 -4.00 6.18 11.26
N ALA A 78 -2.79 6.29 10.72
CA ALA A 78 -2.57 6.85 9.40
C ALA A 78 -3.17 5.96 8.30
N MET A 79 -3.00 4.64 8.41
CA MET A 79 -3.60 3.66 7.49
C MET A 79 -5.13 3.67 7.55
N GLU A 80 -5.74 3.82 8.73
CA GLU A 80 -7.20 3.95 8.86
C GLU A 80 -7.74 5.19 8.13
N ARG A 81 -7.00 6.30 8.17
CA ARG A 81 -7.35 7.51 7.41
C ARG A 81 -7.10 7.32 5.91
N LEU A 82 -6.02 6.63 5.53
CA LEU A 82 -5.70 6.34 4.12
C LEU A 82 -6.82 5.52 3.46
N ARG A 83 -7.39 4.54 4.18
CA ARG A 83 -8.53 3.75 3.70
C ARG A 83 -9.77 4.62 3.37
N GLN A 84 -9.90 5.79 4.01
CA GLN A 84 -10.99 6.73 3.75
C GLN A 84 -10.69 7.66 2.55
N CYS A 85 -9.46 7.68 2.06
CA CYS A 85 -9.08 8.46 0.89
C CYS A 85 -9.49 7.72 -0.39
N ASP A 86 -10.53 8.20 -1.06
CA ASP A 86 -10.93 7.71 -2.37
C ASP A 86 -10.04 8.33 -3.47
N HIS A 87 -8.99 7.60 -3.85
CA HIS A 87 -8.08 8.02 -4.91
C HIS A 87 -7.59 6.82 -5.74
N PRO A 88 -7.60 6.91 -7.10
CA PRO A 88 -7.28 5.77 -7.97
C PRO A 88 -5.83 5.29 -7.87
N LEU A 89 -4.91 6.11 -7.37
CA LEU A 89 -3.52 5.71 -7.13
C LEU A 89 -3.31 4.98 -5.78
N ILE A 90 -4.29 5.01 -4.87
CA ILE A 90 -4.19 4.27 -3.59
C ILE A 90 -4.62 2.82 -3.85
N PRO A 91 -3.76 1.82 -3.64
CA PRO A 91 -4.16 0.43 -3.82
C PRO A 91 -5.20 0.04 -2.75
N PRO A 92 -6.11 -0.91 -3.03
CA PRO A 92 -6.83 -1.57 -1.96
C PRO A 92 -5.82 -2.28 -1.06
N LEU A 93 -6.01 -2.20 0.25
CA LEU A 93 -5.02 -2.65 1.21
C LEU A 93 -5.67 -3.11 2.52
N GLU A 94 -5.04 -4.06 3.18
CA GLU A 94 -5.40 -4.53 4.52
C GLU A 94 -4.15 -4.63 5.38
N TRP A 95 -4.29 -4.42 6.69
CA TRP A 95 -3.16 -4.47 7.61
C TRP A 95 -3.59 -5.07 8.94
N GLY A 96 -2.60 -5.50 9.71
CA GLY A 96 -2.86 -6.11 10.99
C GLY A 96 -1.59 -6.45 11.76
N GLN A 97 -1.81 -7.10 12.89
CA GLN A 97 -0.75 -7.62 13.72
C GLN A 97 -1.05 -9.09 14.01
N LEU A 98 -0.03 -9.94 13.86
CA LEU A 98 -0.08 -11.35 14.20
C LEU A 98 1.16 -11.67 15.02
N ASP A 99 0.95 -12.12 16.26
CA ASP A 99 2.03 -12.35 17.23
C ASP A 99 2.91 -11.07 17.40
N ASP A 100 4.24 -11.18 17.19
CA ASP A 100 5.19 -10.05 17.22
C ASP A 100 5.40 -9.38 15.84
N LEU A 101 4.56 -9.70 14.84
CA LEU A 101 4.70 -9.21 13.48
C LEU A 101 3.57 -8.25 13.11
N CYS A 102 3.94 -7.04 12.70
CA CYS A 102 3.03 -6.13 12.00
C CYS A 102 3.14 -6.34 10.49
N TYR A 103 2.01 -6.37 9.80
CA TYR A 103 1.97 -6.55 8.35
C TYR A 103 0.95 -5.63 7.68
N TYR A 104 1.17 -5.41 6.38
CA TYR A 104 0.10 -5.03 5.46
C TYR A 104 0.20 -5.80 4.16
N VAL A 105 -0.92 -5.86 3.45
CA VAL A 105 -1.06 -6.56 2.19
C VAL A 105 -1.79 -5.69 1.18
N SER A 106 -1.30 -5.71 -0.05
CA SER A 106 -1.86 -4.99 -1.20
C SER A 106 -1.73 -5.86 -2.45
N PRO A 107 -2.38 -5.51 -3.57
CA PRO A 107 -2.10 -6.14 -4.85
C PRO A 107 -0.62 -6.07 -5.25
N TYR A 108 -0.15 -7.09 -5.96
CA TYR A 108 1.17 -7.09 -6.55
C TYR A 108 1.22 -6.29 -7.86
N CYS A 109 1.86 -5.13 -7.80
CA CYS A 109 2.15 -4.29 -8.97
C CYS A 109 3.56 -4.60 -9.49
N GLY A 110 3.67 -5.57 -10.39
CA GLY A 110 4.96 -6.03 -10.93
C GLY A 110 5.55 -5.13 -12.02
N GLU A 111 4.71 -4.41 -12.75
CA GLU A 111 5.10 -3.68 -13.96
C GLU A 111 5.62 -2.28 -13.61
N PRO A 112 6.68 -1.78 -14.29
CA PRO A 112 7.00 -0.36 -14.24
C PRO A 112 5.88 0.45 -14.89
N PHE A 113 5.68 1.68 -14.44
CA PHE A 113 4.83 2.61 -15.17
C PHE A 113 5.48 2.94 -16.52
N ALA A 114 4.78 2.64 -17.62
CA ALA A 114 5.30 2.82 -18.97
C ALA A 114 5.19 4.27 -19.48
N GLY A 115 4.43 5.13 -18.80
CA GLY A 115 4.31 6.55 -19.13
C GLY A 115 5.40 7.41 -18.51
N SER A 116 5.38 8.70 -18.84
CA SER A 116 6.25 9.69 -18.20
C SER A 116 5.71 10.07 -16.83
N ARG A 117 6.59 10.43 -15.88
CA ARG A 117 6.16 10.93 -14.57
C ARG A 117 5.19 12.12 -14.69
N GLN A 118 5.41 12.96 -15.70
CA GLN A 118 4.57 14.12 -16.04
C GLN A 118 3.11 13.74 -16.30
N ASP A 119 2.85 12.53 -16.81
CA ASP A 119 1.49 12.01 -17.03
C ASP A 119 0.74 11.74 -15.71
N LEU A 120 1.46 11.68 -14.58
CA LEU A 120 0.91 11.42 -13.26
C LEU A 120 0.97 12.64 -12.33
N ASP A 121 1.68 13.71 -12.67
CA ASP A 121 1.92 14.83 -11.76
C ASP A 121 0.61 15.44 -11.23
N MET A 122 -0.37 15.67 -12.10
CA MET A 122 -1.70 16.15 -11.68
C MET A 122 -2.43 15.19 -10.73
N LEU A 123 -2.28 13.86 -10.93
CA LEU A 123 -2.89 12.85 -10.06
C LEU A 123 -2.16 12.75 -8.72
N LEU A 124 -0.86 13.01 -8.70
CA LEU A 124 -0.05 12.98 -7.50
C LEU A 124 -0.26 14.24 -6.67
N GLU A 125 -0.46 15.39 -7.30
CA GLU A 125 -0.90 16.62 -6.65
C GLU A 125 -2.31 16.45 -6.04
N ASP A 126 -3.27 15.85 -6.78
CA ASP A 126 -4.60 15.51 -6.23
C ASP A 126 -4.48 14.54 -5.04
N LEU A 127 -3.65 13.51 -5.16
CA LEU A 127 -3.39 12.56 -4.08
C LEU A 127 -2.81 13.27 -2.85
N ALA A 128 -1.76 14.07 -3.02
CA ALA A 128 -1.11 14.79 -1.93
C ALA A 128 -2.10 15.72 -1.20
N LYS A 129 -2.93 16.45 -1.97
CA LYS A 129 -4.00 17.28 -1.42
C LYS A 129 -5.03 16.45 -0.63
N LYS A 130 -5.50 15.33 -1.20
CA LYS A 130 -6.44 14.45 -0.50
C LYS A 130 -5.86 13.87 0.78
N LEU A 131 -4.61 13.42 0.75
CA LEU A 131 -3.93 12.96 1.97
C LEU A 131 -3.91 14.07 3.01
N TRP A 132 -3.54 15.29 2.63
CA TRP A 132 -3.53 16.43 3.53
C TRP A 132 -4.90 16.74 4.14
N ASP A 133 -5.95 16.72 3.33
CA ASP A 133 -7.35 16.94 3.77
C ASP A 133 -7.81 15.86 4.77
N HIS A 134 -7.25 14.65 4.66
CA HIS A 134 -7.44 13.57 5.63
C HIS A 134 -6.44 13.60 6.80
N GLY A 135 -5.65 14.67 6.93
CA GLY A 135 -4.65 14.83 7.99
C GLY A 135 -3.50 13.83 7.87
N LEU A 136 -3.14 13.45 6.65
CA LEU A 136 -2.01 12.61 6.30
C LEU A 136 -0.92 13.39 5.57
N TYR A 137 0.32 12.99 5.79
CA TYR A 137 1.48 13.45 5.07
C TYR A 137 2.26 12.24 4.57
N TYR A 138 2.70 12.33 3.33
CA TYR A 138 3.56 11.35 2.70
C TYR A 138 4.70 12.12 2.02
N ASP A 139 5.95 11.75 2.32
CA ASP A 139 7.11 12.39 1.72
C ASP A 139 7.06 12.23 0.18
N ASP A 140 7.49 13.23 -0.58
CA ASP A 140 7.27 13.35 -2.03
C ASP A 140 7.99 12.26 -2.87
N TYR A 141 8.56 11.25 -2.21
CA TYR A 141 9.15 10.06 -2.80
C TYR A 141 8.07 9.00 -3.15
N TRP A 142 7.28 9.31 -4.17
CA TRP A 142 6.24 8.43 -4.69
C TRP A 142 6.83 7.27 -5.50
N GLN A 143 6.78 6.05 -4.97
CA GLN A 143 7.10 4.84 -5.73
C GLN A 143 5.83 4.36 -6.46
N ILE A 144 5.89 4.27 -7.79
CA ILE A 144 4.71 3.91 -8.61
C ILE A 144 4.99 2.65 -9.40
N ARG A 145 4.05 1.71 -9.36
CA ARG A 145 4.06 0.48 -10.18
C ARG A 145 2.68 0.21 -10.72
N CYS A 146 2.63 -0.63 -11.75
CA CYS A 146 1.40 -0.97 -12.43
C CYS A 146 0.91 -2.38 -12.11
N LEU A 147 -0.41 -2.52 -12.04
CA LEU A 147 -1.13 -3.77 -12.13
C LEU A 147 -1.97 -3.74 -13.39
N SER A 148 -1.60 -4.54 -14.41
CA SER A 148 -2.27 -4.56 -15.71
C SER A 148 -2.40 -3.15 -16.33
N GLY A 149 -1.30 -2.38 -16.30
CA GLY A 149 -1.27 -0.99 -16.76
C GLY A 149 -1.92 0.07 -15.85
N HIS A 150 -2.62 -0.30 -14.77
CA HIS A 150 -3.17 0.67 -13.81
C HIS A 150 -2.10 1.11 -12.80
N PRO A 151 -1.75 2.41 -12.72
CA PRO A 151 -0.73 2.92 -11.80
C PRO A 151 -1.22 2.95 -10.35
N MET A 152 -0.37 2.52 -9.43
CA MET A 152 -0.61 2.60 -7.98
C MET A 152 0.66 3.06 -7.28
N VAL A 153 0.48 3.88 -6.24
CA VAL A 153 1.54 4.15 -5.27
C VAL A 153 1.76 2.87 -4.46
N ILE A 154 2.97 2.35 -4.56
CA ILE A 154 3.45 1.25 -3.75
C ILE A 154 4.29 1.79 -2.59
N ASP A 155 4.36 1.01 -1.52
CA ASP A 155 5.06 1.37 -0.29
C ASP A 155 4.42 2.55 0.46
N TRP A 156 3.63 2.25 1.49
CA TRP A 156 3.02 3.26 2.39
C TRP A 156 3.73 3.34 3.74
N SER A 157 5.00 2.93 3.78
CA SER A 157 5.71 2.74 5.03
C SER A 157 6.15 4.03 5.72
N ASP A 158 6.30 5.12 4.98
CA ASP A 158 6.65 6.45 5.50
C ASP A 158 5.42 7.34 5.72
N LEU A 159 4.19 6.80 5.61
CA LEU A 159 2.95 7.54 5.84
C LEU A 159 2.86 8.05 7.30
N GLN A 160 2.55 9.33 7.44
CA GLN A 160 2.52 10.03 8.73
C GLN A 160 1.23 10.83 8.90
N LEU A 161 0.90 11.16 10.16
CA LEU A 161 -0.14 12.12 10.48
C LEU A 161 0.41 13.55 10.31
N THR A 162 -0.34 14.48 9.72
CA THR A 162 0.12 15.86 9.44
C THR A 162 0.59 16.62 10.67
N ALA A 163 0.00 16.37 11.84
CA ALA A 163 0.40 16.95 13.12
C ALA A 163 1.88 16.66 13.49
N MET A 164 2.54 15.75 12.78
CA MET A 164 3.95 15.39 12.97
C MET A 164 4.87 15.81 11.83
N ALA A 165 4.31 16.21 10.69
CA ALA A 165 5.06 16.58 9.48
C ALA A 165 5.56 18.03 9.51
N ILE A 166 4.93 18.89 10.31
CA ILE A 166 5.38 20.27 10.55
C ILE A 166 6.36 20.24 11.72
N ARG A 167 7.66 20.27 11.41
CA ARG A 167 8.75 20.54 12.36
C ARG A 167 9.50 21.79 11.94
#